data_AF-A0A2D7NVJ8-F1
#
_entry.id   AF-A0A2D7NVJ8-F1
#
_cell.length_a   1.000
_cell.length_b   1.000
_cell.length_c   1.000
_cell.angle_alpha   90.00
_cell.angle_beta   90.00
_cell.angle_gamma   90.00
#
_symmetry.space_group_name_H-M   'P 1'
#
loop_
_entity.id
_entity.type
_entity.pdbx_description
1 polymer ?
#
loop_
_entity_poly.entity_id
_entity_poly.type
_entity_poly.pdbx_seq_one_letter_code
_entity_poly.pdbx_strand_id
1 'polypeptide(L)'
;MEDQSRGKVEEILSELGHKIDILINEATSSSKEVRSELEKTIQLLKTQKEKLEEEFNTYAGQEKWQTTKSHFGNAIGELKKAVEALLNKNEKN
;
A
#
# COMPACT_ATOMS: atom_id res chain seq x y z
N MET A 1 22.13 12.57 -0.11
CA MET A 1 21.68 11.46 -0.98
C MET A 1 20.69 10.51 -0.28
N GLU A 2 20.75 10.31 1.04
CA GLU A 2 19.74 9.52 1.78
C GLU A 2 18.32 10.11 1.73
N ASP A 3 18.22 11.44 1.85
CA ASP A 3 16.96 12.20 1.89
C ASP A 3 16.05 11.96 0.67
N GLN A 4 16.65 11.87 -0.52
CA GLN A 4 15.92 11.60 -1.77
C GLN A 4 15.31 10.20 -1.83
N SER A 5 15.88 9.23 -1.12
CA SER A 5 15.34 7.86 -1.11
C SER A 5 14.23 7.70 -0.08
N ARG A 6 14.29 8.47 1.01
CA ARG A 6 13.24 8.54 2.02
C ARG A 6 11.98 9.20 1.46
N GLY A 7 12.11 10.37 0.84
CA GLY A 7 10.97 11.09 0.25
C GLY A 7 10.23 10.28 -0.82
N LYS A 8 10.95 9.52 -1.65
CA LYS A 8 10.33 8.62 -2.64
C LYS A 8 9.49 7.51 -2.00
N VAL A 9 9.94 6.96 -0.87
CA VAL A 9 9.19 5.94 -0.14
C VAL A 9 7.92 6.55 0.47
N GLU A 10 8.05 7.73 1.08
CA GLU A 10 6.91 8.48 1.65
C GLU A 10 5.86 8.79 0.57
N GLU A 11 6.29 9.21 -0.61
CA GLU A 11 5.43 9.44 -1.77
C GLU A 11 4.68 8.17 -2.20
N ILE A 12 5.38 7.03 -2.28
CA ILE A 12 4.74 5.76 -2.65
C ILE A 12 3.74 5.31 -1.58
N LEU A 13 4.08 5.40 -0.29
CA LEU A 13 3.16 5.04 0.80
C LEU A 13 1.92 5.95 0.82
N SER A 14 2.09 7.24 0.53
CA SER A 14 0.98 8.18 0.36
C SER A 14 0.10 7.83 -0.84
N GLU A 15 0.69 7.54 -2.01
CA GLU A 15 -0.02 7.09 -3.21
C GLU A 15 -0.84 5.82 -2.92
N LEU A 16 -0.26 4.85 -2.21
CA LEU A 16 -0.94 3.62 -1.80
C LEU A 16 -2.13 3.90 -0.87
N GLY A 17 -1.97 4.83 0.08
CA GLY A 17 -3.06 5.26 0.95
C GLY A 17 -4.24 5.81 0.14
N HIS A 18 -3.97 6.74 -0.77
CA HIS A 18 -4.99 7.31 -1.64
C HIS A 18 -5.69 6.26 -2.51
N LYS A 19 -4.95 5.32 -3.10
CA LYS A 19 -5.54 4.24 -3.91
C LYS A 19 -6.40 3.29 -3.07
N ILE A 20 -5.99 2.99 -1.84
CA ILE A 20 -6.81 2.20 -0.91
C ILE A 20 -8.10 2.95 -0.55
N ASP A 21 -8.05 4.27 -0.34
CA ASP A 21 -9.24 5.08 -0.08
C ASP A 21 -10.22 5.08 -1.27
N ILE A 22 -9.70 5.08 -2.50
CA ILE A 22 -10.53 4.91 -3.71
C ILE A 22 -11.22 3.55 -3.69
N LEU A 23 -10.49 2.46 -3.41
CA LEU A 23 -11.08 1.11 -3.30
C LEU A 23 -12.16 1.03 -2.22
N ILE A 24 -11.98 1.72 -1.08
CA ILE A 24 -13.01 1.80 -0.02
C ILE A 24 -14.27 2.43 -0.59
N ASN A 25 -14.15 3.58 -1.26
CA ASN A 25 -15.30 4.27 -1.84
C ASN A 25 -16.03 3.42 -2.89
N GLU A 26 -15.29 2.71 -3.75
CA GLU A 26 -15.85 1.78 -4.73
C GLU A 26 -16.60 0.62 -4.06
N ALA A 27 -16.04 0.05 -2.99
CA ALA A 27 -16.69 -1.02 -2.23
C ALA A 27 -18.02 -0.56 -1.61
N THR A 28 -18.10 0.68 -1.10
CA THR A 28 -19.35 1.24 -0.56
C THR A 28 -20.46 1.40 -1.62
N SER A 29 -20.08 1.56 -2.89
CA SER A 29 -21.00 1.69 -4.02
C SER A 29 -21.36 0.35 -4.66
N SER A 30 -20.63 -0.73 -4.31
CA SER A 30 -20.82 -2.07 -4.86
C SER A 30 -21.99 -2.83 -4.24
N SER A 31 -22.45 -3.88 -4.93
CA SER A 31 -23.47 -4.81 -4.42
C SER A 31 -23.00 -5.47 -3.12
N LYS A 32 -23.93 -5.95 -2.28
CA LYS A 32 -23.61 -6.48 -0.93
C LYS A 32 -22.63 -7.66 -0.96
N GLU A 33 -22.75 -8.54 -1.95
CA GLU A 33 -21.88 -9.71 -2.11
C GLU A 33 -20.46 -9.29 -2.49
N VAL A 34 -20.33 -8.47 -3.54
CA VAL A 34 -19.05 -7.93 -4.01
C VAL A 34 -18.38 -7.07 -2.93
N ARG A 35 -19.15 -6.27 -2.20
CA ARG A 35 -18.67 -5.42 -1.11
C ARG A 35 -17.99 -6.23 0.00
N SER A 36 -18.59 -7.33 0.45
CA SER A 36 -18.03 -8.16 1.52
C SER A 36 -16.66 -8.75 1.17
N GLU A 37 -16.48 -9.16 -0.09
CA GLU A 37 -15.19 -9.68 -0.58
C GLU A 37 -14.15 -8.57 -0.76
N LEU A 38 -14.57 -7.40 -1.28
CA LEU A 38 -13.71 -6.23 -1.43
C LEU A 38 -13.26 -5.70 -0.07
N GLU A 39 -14.16 -5.56 0.90
CA GLU A 39 -13.86 -5.05 2.25
C GLU A 39 -12.79 -5.90 2.96
N LYS A 40 -12.87 -7.24 2.86
CA LYS A 40 -11.84 -8.14 3.42
C LYS A 40 -10.49 -7.91 2.77
N THR A 41 -10.46 -7.77 1.45
CA THR A 41 -9.22 -7.58 0.70
C THR A 41 -8.62 -6.20 0.98
N ILE A 42 -9.44 -5.16 0.99
CA ILE A 42 -9.05 -3.78 1.35
C ILE A 42 -8.46 -3.74 2.76
N GLN A 43 -9.07 -4.43 3.73
CA GLN A 43 -8.57 -4.46 5.10
C GLN A 43 -7.19 -5.13 5.20
N LEU A 44 -6.92 -6.16 4.40
CA LEU A 44 -5.60 -6.76 4.29
C LEU A 44 -4.57 -5.76 3.74
N LEU A 45 -4.92 -5.04 2.67
CA LEU A 45 -4.05 -4.02 2.07
C LEU A 45 -3.74 -2.88 3.04
N LYS A 46 -4.74 -2.40 3.80
CA LYS A 46 -4.53 -1.40 4.87
C LYS A 46 -3.54 -1.90 5.91
N THR A 47 -3.74 -3.12 6.40
CA THR A 47 -2.86 -3.72 7.42
C THR A 47 -1.42 -3.86 6.90
N GLN A 48 -1.24 -4.24 5.64
CA GLN A 48 0.09 -4.35 5.03
C GLN A 48 0.75 -2.98 4.87
N LYS A 49 -0.01 -1.96 4.43
CA LYS A 49 0.47 -0.58 4.33
C LYS A 49 0.92 -0.05 5.69
N GLU A 50 0.10 -0.21 6.72
CA GLU A 50 0.39 0.25 8.09
C GLU A 50 1.67 -0.40 8.64
N LYS A 51 1.87 -1.70 8.40
CA LYS A 51 3.12 -2.39 8.78
C LYS A 51 4.34 -1.82 8.07
N LEU A 52 4.22 -1.51 6.78
CA LEU A 52 5.31 -0.89 6.02
C LEU A 52 5.58 0.54 6.50
N GLU A 53 4.55 1.31 6.84
CA GLU A 53 4.72 2.64 7.46
C GLU A 53 5.46 2.53 8.80
N GLU A 54 5.12 1.54 9.64
CA GLU A 54 5.80 1.29 10.92
C GLU A 54 7.26 0.89 10.73
N GLU A 55 7.54 -0.07 9.84
CA GLU A 55 8.91 -0.50 9.52
C GLU A 55 9.74 0.65 8.96
N PHE A 56 9.17 1.43 8.04
CA PHE A 56 9.84 2.59 7.49
C PHE A 56 10.18 3.62 8.56
N ASN A 57 9.21 3.99 9.40
CA ASN A 57 9.44 4.96 10.47
C ASN A 57 10.46 4.47 11.50
N THR A 58 10.54 3.15 11.72
CA THR A 58 11.51 2.53 12.63
C THR A 58 12.92 2.51 12.06
N TYR A 59 13.07 2.16 10.78
CA TYR A 59 14.36 1.84 10.20
C TYR A 59 14.95 2.94 9.31
N ALA A 60 14.16 3.85 8.73
CA ALA A 60 14.64 4.82 7.74
C ALA A 60 15.69 5.81 8.26
N GLY A 61 15.80 5.98 9.59
CA GLY A 61 16.85 6.79 10.22
C GLY A 61 18.01 5.99 10.82
N GLN A 62 18.01 4.66 10.69
CA GLN A 62 19.03 3.80 11.29
C GLN A 62 20.08 3.38 10.27
N GLU A 63 21.30 3.13 10.74
CA GLU A 63 22.43 2.63 9.92
C GLU A 63 22.08 1.34 9.14
N LYS A 64 21.16 0.52 9.69
CA LYS A 64 20.67 -0.71 9.06
C LYS A 64 19.70 -0.51 7.90
N TRP A 65 19.25 0.73 7.64
CA TRP A 65 18.31 1.03 6.55
C TRP A 65 18.80 0.51 5.20
N GLN A 66 20.09 0.65 4.90
CA GLN A 66 20.62 0.21 3.60
C GLN A 66 20.46 -1.30 3.37
N THR A 67 20.47 -2.09 4.45
CA THR A 67 20.26 -3.54 4.40
C THR A 67 18.78 -3.90 4.30
N THR A 68 17.91 -3.17 5.00
CA THR A 68 16.47 -3.45 5.03
C THR A 68 15.70 -2.84 3.85
N LYS A 69 16.24 -1.79 3.22
CA LYS A 69 15.62 -1.06 2.11
C LYS A 69 15.27 -1.95 0.91
N SER A 70 16.06 -2.99 0.62
CA SER A 70 15.77 -3.92 -0.48
C SER A 70 14.51 -4.76 -0.20
N HIS A 71 14.44 -5.36 1.00
CA HIS A 71 13.26 -6.11 1.44
C HIS A 71 12.02 -5.22 1.50
N PHE A 72 12.21 -4.01 2.03
CA PHE A 72 11.17 -3.00 2.09
C PHE A 72 10.65 -2.57 0.71
N GLY A 73 11.57 -2.33 -0.24
CA GLY A 73 11.23 -1.98 -1.62
C GLY A 73 10.45 -3.08 -2.33
N ASN A 74 10.80 -4.34 -2.09
CA ASN A 74 10.04 -5.48 -2.62
C ASN A 74 8.63 -5.53 -2.04
N ALA A 75 8.48 -5.41 -0.73
CA ALA A 75 7.18 -5.46 -0.06
C ALA A 75 6.26 -4.30 -0.50
N ILE A 76 6.77 -3.08 -0.61
CA ILE A 76 6.04 -1.95 -1.20
C ILE A 76 5.64 -2.24 -2.65
N GLY A 77 6.56 -2.82 -3.44
CA GLY A 77 6.29 -3.14 -4.84
C GLY A 77 5.19 -4.19 -5.01
N GLU A 78 5.15 -5.19 -4.15
CA GLU A 78 4.08 -6.20 -4.12
C GLU A 78 2.75 -5.58 -3.70
N LEU A 79 2.75 -4.75 -2.66
CA LEU A 79 1.54 -4.04 -2.21
C LEU A 79 0.99 -3.14 -3.33
N LYS A 80 1.85 -2.40 -4.02
CA LYS A 80 1.46 -1.56 -5.18
C LYS A 80 0.78 -2.38 -6.27
N LYS A 81 1.36 -3.51 -6.66
CA LYS A 81 0.76 -4.41 -7.65
C LYS A 81 -0.58 -4.95 -7.20
N ALA A 82 -0.73 -5.31 -5.93
CA ALA A 82 -1.99 -5.83 -5.39
C ALA A 82 -3.11 -4.77 -5.41
N VAL A 83 -2.81 -3.55 -5.00
CA VAL A 83 -3.74 -2.41 -5.05
C VAL A 83 -4.13 -2.09 -6.50
N GLU A 84 -3.17 -2.02 -7.41
CA GLU A 84 -3.41 -1.74 -8.83
C GLU A 84 -4.22 -2.87 -9.50
N ALA A 85 -3.97 -4.12 -9.16
CA ALA A 85 -4.75 -5.24 -9.68
C ALA A 85 -6.22 -5.17 -9.28
N LEU A 86 -6.53 -4.71 -8.06
CA LEU A 86 -7.91 -4.53 -7.61
C LEU A 86 -8.60 -3.36 -8.31
N LEU A 87 -7.91 -2.20 -8.43
CA LEU A 87 -8.44 -1.05 -9.15
C LEU A 87 -8.75 -1.40 -10.61
N ASN A 88 -7.80 -2.02 -11.30
CA ASN A 88 -7.98 -2.44 -12.70
C ASN A 88 -9.09 -3.50 -12.88
N LYS A 89 -9.37 -4.31 -11.85
CA LYS A 89 -10.47 -5.27 -11.85
C LYS A 89 -11.81 -4.56 -11.63
N ASN A 90 -11.85 -3.52 -10.80
CA ASN A 90 -13.06 -2.73 -10.57
C ASN A 90 -13.42 -1.83 -11.75
N GLU A 91 -12.46 -1.25 -12.47
CA GLU A 91 -12.72 -0.43 -13.66
C GLU A 91 -13.31 -1.21 -14.85
N LYS A 92 -13.12 -2.53 -14.88
CA LYS A 92 -13.55 -3.41 -15.99
C LYS A 92 -14.89 -4.12 -15.73
N ASN A 93 -15.48 -3.95 -14.55
CA ASN A 93 -16.80 -4.50 -14.18
C ASN A 93 -17.86 -3.40 -14.17
#